data_AF-A0A2E6TEM9-F1
#
_entry.id   AF-A0A2E6TEM9-F1
#
_cell.length_a   1.000
_cell.length_b   1.000
_cell.length_c   1.000
_cell.angle_alpha   90.00
_cell.angle_beta   90.00
_cell.angle_gamma   90.00
#
_symmetry.space_group_name_H-M   'P 1'
#
loop_
_entity.id
_entity.type
_entity.pdbx_description
1 polymer ?
#
loop_
_entity_poly.entity_id
_entity_poly.type
_entity_poly.pdbx_seq_one_letter_code
_entity_poly.pdbx_strand_id
1 'polypeptide(L)'
;MGILLGGCGGGDEEAEETTGKTVAEESPKAPTKEPVHEELANAINFQSLTESNGIFYTSGSKEAYTGWAKQMHVKEKGKVEWVGQFKDGKPDGAYTSWYENGEKSSEGHFKGGEREGDWVFYEEDGSVEERRSY
;
A
#
# COMPACT_ATOMS: atom_id res chain seq x y z
N MET A 1 -67.95 20.71 -16.87
CA MET A 1 -68.85 20.26 -15.78
C MET A 1 -68.33 18.95 -15.22
N GLY A 2 -68.13 18.86 -13.90
CA GLY A 2 -67.87 17.58 -13.23
C GLY A 2 -66.55 17.52 -12.45
N ILE A 3 -66.46 18.29 -11.36
CA ILE A 3 -65.52 18.05 -10.27
C ILE A 3 -66.12 16.91 -9.43
N LEU A 4 -65.33 15.92 -9.00
CA LEU A 4 -65.61 15.19 -7.75
C LEU A 4 -64.27 14.76 -7.11
N LEU A 5 -64.10 15.26 -5.88
CA LEU A 5 -63.04 14.99 -4.92
C LEU A 5 -63.43 13.81 -4.01
N GLY A 6 -62.43 13.11 -3.49
CA GLY A 6 -62.51 12.21 -2.34
C GLY A 6 -61.45 11.10 -2.48
N GLY A 7 -60.59 10.79 -1.52
CA GLY A 7 -60.42 11.21 -0.14
C GLY A 7 -59.70 10.10 0.63
N CYS A 8 -58.65 10.48 1.38
CA CYS A 8 -58.05 9.88 2.59
C CYS A 8 -57.57 8.42 2.69
N GLY A 9 -56.39 8.31 3.33
CA GLY A 9 -55.85 7.17 4.10
C GLY A 9 -54.56 6.65 3.48
N GLY A 10 -53.37 6.69 4.08
CA GLY A 10 -52.95 6.86 5.46
C GLY A 10 -51.84 5.83 5.73
N GLY A 11 -50.74 6.25 6.38
CA GLY A 11 -49.85 5.36 7.13
C GLY A 11 -48.44 5.10 6.57
N ASP A 12 -47.45 5.64 7.30
CA ASP A 12 -46.21 5.01 7.83
C ASP A 12 -45.30 4.23 6.86
N GLU A 13 -44.08 4.70 6.57
CA GLU A 13 -42.82 4.52 7.34
C GLU A 13 -42.04 3.26 6.92
N GLU A 14 -40.70 3.44 6.83
CA GLU A 14 -39.62 2.44 6.73
C GLU A 14 -38.92 2.16 5.38
N ALA A 15 -37.66 2.62 5.38
CA ALA A 15 -36.41 1.90 5.07
C ALA A 15 -36.03 1.48 3.63
N GLU A 16 -34.91 2.09 3.23
CA GLU A 16 -33.76 1.59 2.45
C GLU A 16 -33.89 0.31 1.60
N GLU A 17 -33.54 0.41 0.31
CA GLU A 17 -32.68 -0.59 -0.34
C GLU A 17 -31.74 0.07 -1.36
N THR A 18 -30.45 -0.06 -1.08
CA THR A 18 -29.31 0.04 -1.99
C THR A 18 -29.37 -1.09 -3.02
N THR A 19 -29.08 -0.82 -4.30
CA THR A 19 -28.41 -1.76 -5.23
C THR A 19 -28.25 -1.13 -6.62
N GLY A 20 -27.05 -1.20 -7.19
CA GLY A 20 -26.79 -0.70 -8.54
C GLY A 20 -25.35 -0.82 -9.03
N LYS A 21 -24.76 -2.00 -8.85
CA LYS A 21 -23.42 -2.44 -9.24
C LYS A 21 -23.20 -2.38 -10.77
N THR A 22 -22.09 -1.80 -11.23
CA THR A 22 -21.40 -2.27 -12.45
C THR A 22 -19.89 -2.29 -12.20
N VAL A 23 -19.41 -3.47 -11.81
CA VAL A 23 -17.98 -3.82 -11.79
C VAL A 23 -17.68 -4.38 -13.18
N ALA A 24 -16.90 -3.66 -13.97
CA ALA A 24 -16.22 -4.25 -15.11
C ALA A 24 -14.99 -4.98 -14.57
N GLU A 25 -14.96 -6.27 -14.89
CA GLU A 25 -13.89 -7.21 -14.58
C GLU A 25 -12.56 -6.76 -15.20
N GLU A 26 -11.54 -6.60 -14.36
CA GLU A 26 -10.17 -6.92 -14.76
C GLU A 26 -9.64 -7.96 -13.77
N SER A 27 -9.19 -9.09 -14.33
CA SER A 27 -8.69 -10.23 -13.59
C SER A 27 -7.63 -9.84 -12.56
N PRO A 28 -7.64 -10.36 -11.32
CA PRO A 28 -6.49 -10.22 -10.45
C PRO A 28 -5.34 -11.02 -11.06
N LYS A 29 -4.41 -10.31 -11.69
CA LYS A 29 -3.13 -10.85 -12.12
C LYS A 29 -2.50 -11.49 -10.87
N ALA A 30 -2.21 -12.78 -10.94
CA ALA A 30 -1.60 -13.55 -9.85
C ALA A 30 -0.40 -12.79 -9.24
N PRO A 31 -0.13 -12.92 -7.92
CA PRO A 31 1.07 -12.35 -7.32
C PRO A 31 2.27 -12.87 -8.11
N THR A 32 2.93 -11.96 -8.82
CA THR A 32 4.11 -12.28 -9.63
C THR A 32 5.20 -12.76 -8.68
N LYS A 33 5.48 -14.06 -8.69
CA LYS A 33 6.63 -14.67 -8.01
C LYS A 33 7.89 -13.89 -8.43
N GLU A 34 8.61 -13.38 -7.44
CA GLU A 34 9.15 -12.02 -7.42
C GLU A 34 10.59 -11.83 -7.98
N PRO A 35 10.92 -10.64 -8.53
CA PRO A 35 12.29 -10.09 -8.62
C PRO A 35 12.88 -9.65 -7.26
N VAL A 36 12.07 -9.64 -6.20
CA VAL A 36 12.42 -9.20 -4.83
C VAL A 36 13.59 -9.96 -4.23
N HIS A 37 13.85 -11.21 -4.62
CA HIS A 37 14.99 -11.97 -4.10
C HIS A 37 16.36 -11.29 -4.37
N GLU A 38 16.51 -10.64 -5.53
CA GLU A 38 17.75 -9.94 -5.88
C GLU A 38 17.81 -8.54 -5.24
N GLU A 39 16.68 -7.86 -5.17
CA GLU A 39 16.54 -6.53 -4.56
C GLU A 39 16.84 -6.60 -3.05
N LEU A 40 16.36 -7.64 -2.37
CA LEU A 40 16.69 -7.93 -0.97
C LEU A 40 18.17 -8.25 -0.76
N ALA A 41 18.82 -8.90 -1.72
CA ALA A 41 20.25 -9.22 -1.62
C ALA A 41 21.12 -7.96 -1.73
N ASN A 42 20.72 -7.01 -2.57
CA ASN A 42 21.41 -5.74 -2.78
C ASN A 42 21.01 -4.66 -1.75
N ALA A 43 19.92 -4.86 -1.00
CA ALA A 43 19.44 -3.89 -0.04
C ALA A 43 20.32 -3.80 1.21
N ILE A 44 20.73 -2.59 1.57
CA ILE A 44 21.40 -2.32 2.84
C ILE A 44 20.40 -2.33 4.00
N ASN A 45 20.88 -2.52 5.22
CA ASN A 45 20.03 -2.35 6.39
C ASN A 45 19.72 -0.86 6.59
N PHE A 46 18.45 -0.49 6.59
CA PHE A 46 17.98 0.88 6.83
C PHE A 46 18.52 1.47 8.14
N GLN A 47 18.67 0.65 9.19
CA GLN A 47 19.24 1.09 10.47
C GLN A 47 20.73 1.48 10.40
N SER A 48 21.41 1.19 9.29
CA SER A 48 22.77 1.66 9.06
C SER A 48 22.83 3.08 8.51
N LEU A 49 21.71 3.61 7.98
CA LEU A 49 21.62 4.96 7.45
C LEU A 49 21.54 5.99 8.58
N THR A 50 22.07 7.18 8.31
CA THR A 50 21.92 8.34 9.21
C THR A 50 20.85 9.26 8.65
N GLU A 51 19.87 9.64 9.45
CA GLU A 51 18.86 10.63 9.07
C GLU A 51 19.29 12.03 9.50
N SER A 52 19.12 13.01 8.62
CA SER A 52 19.21 14.42 8.96
C SER A 52 18.27 15.26 8.09
N ASN A 53 17.39 16.03 8.74
CA ASN A 53 16.38 16.87 8.08
C ASN A 53 15.48 16.10 7.09
N GLY A 54 15.14 14.85 7.42
CA GLY A 54 14.31 13.98 6.59
C GLY A 54 15.02 13.39 5.38
N ILE A 55 16.35 13.53 5.30
CA ILE A 55 17.19 12.93 4.26
C ILE A 55 18.03 11.83 4.91
N PHE A 56 18.04 10.66 4.28
CA PHE A 56 18.87 9.53 4.67
C PHE A 56 20.23 9.59 3.97
N TYR A 57 21.30 9.37 4.73
CA TYR A 57 22.68 9.42 4.28
C TYR A 57 23.35 8.07 4.49
N THR A 58 24.26 7.73 3.58
CA THR A 58 25.10 6.54 3.72
C THR A 58 25.93 6.64 5.01
N SER A 59 25.97 5.59 5.82
CA SER A 59 26.70 5.58 7.10
C SER A 59 28.16 6.02 6.92
N GLY A 60 28.58 7.03 7.68
CA GLY A 60 29.95 7.56 7.61
C GLY A 60 30.27 8.42 6.37
N SER A 61 29.29 8.68 5.49
CA SER A 61 29.38 9.61 4.37
C SER A 61 28.40 10.78 4.56
N LYS A 62 28.68 11.91 3.90
CA LYS A 62 27.76 13.05 3.78
C LYS A 62 26.89 12.98 2.53
N GLU A 63 26.94 11.86 1.80
CA GLU A 63 26.20 11.64 0.57
C GLU A 63 24.81 11.08 0.89
N ALA A 64 23.80 11.71 0.28
CA ALA A 64 22.43 11.26 0.40
C ALA A 64 22.31 9.85 -0.23
N TYR A 65 21.62 8.97 0.46
CA TYR A 65 21.55 7.57 0.11
C TYR A 65 20.73 7.35 -1.17
N THR A 66 21.28 6.56 -2.10
CA THR A 66 20.58 6.13 -3.31
C THR A 66 20.79 4.63 -3.49
N GLY A 67 19.70 3.89 -3.60
CA GLY A 67 19.71 2.43 -3.69
C GLY A 67 18.59 1.79 -2.87
N TRP A 68 18.69 0.47 -2.70
CA TRP A 68 17.71 -0.31 -1.95
C TRP A 68 18.04 -0.35 -0.46
N ALA A 69 17.06 -0.04 0.38
CA ALA A 69 17.16 -0.26 1.81
C ALA A 69 16.08 -1.26 2.27
N LYS A 70 16.42 -2.06 3.28
CA LYS A 70 15.49 -2.98 3.94
C LYS A 70 15.51 -2.79 5.44
N GLN A 71 14.36 -3.01 6.06
CA GLN A 71 14.22 -3.11 7.51
C GLN A 71 13.95 -4.56 7.88
N MET A 72 14.64 -5.03 8.92
CA MET A 72 14.42 -6.36 9.50
C MET A 72 13.48 -6.27 10.70
N HIS A 73 12.69 -7.31 10.95
CA HIS A 73 11.91 -7.43 12.18
C HIS A 73 12.83 -7.42 13.41
N VAL A 74 12.46 -6.64 14.43
CA VAL A 74 13.24 -6.51 15.68
C VAL A 74 13.16 -7.78 16.53
N LYS A 75 12.01 -8.47 16.53
CA LYS A 75 11.75 -9.66 17.34
C LYS A 75 12.32 -10.93 16.70
N GLU A 76 12.24 -11.04 15.37
CA GLU A 76 12.63 -12.24 14.63
C GLU A 76 13.76 -11.95 13.64
N LYS A 77 14.95 -12.47 13.97
CA LYS A 77 16.13 -12.31 13.12
C LYS A 77 15.94 -13.05 11.80
N GLY A 78 16.16 -12.34 10.70
CA GLY A 78 16.12 -12.91 9.35
C GLY A 78 14.83 -12.61 8.59
N LYS A 79 13.78 -12.09 9.24
CA LYS A 79 12.58 -11.60 8.54
C LYS A 79 12.70 -10.13 8.18
N VAL A 80 12.32 -9.82 6.95
CA VAL A 80 12.27 -8.45 6.41
C VAL A 80 10.87 -7.92 6.64
N GLU A 81 10.77 -6.75 7.25
CA GLU A 81 9.52 -6.03 7.46
C GLU A 81 9.14 -5.24 6.21
N TRP A 82 10.12 -4.59 5.58
CA TRP A 82 9.94 -3.91 4.31
C TRP A 82 11.27 -3.72 3.55
N VAL A 83 11.15 -3.52 2.24
CA VAL A 83 12.23 -3.11 1.34
C VAL A 83 11.72 -1.97 0.46
N GLY A 84 12.58 -1.00 0.17
CA GLY A 84 12.22 0.10 -0.70
C GLY A 84 13.43 0.77 -1.35
N GLN A 85 13.17 1.43 -2.48
CA GLN A 85 14.16 2.25 -3.18
C GLN A 85 14.24 3.65 -2.58
N PHE A 86 15.46 4.16 -2.51
CA PHE A 86 15.78 5.51 -2.12
C PHE A 86 16.55 6.20 -3.24
N LYS A 87 16.29 7.49 -3.41
CA LYS A 87 17.03 8.38 -4.27
C LYS A 87 17.24 9.71 -3.56
N ASP A 88 18.46 10.22 -3.59
CA ASP A 88 18.83 11.49 -2.94
C ASP A 88 18.39 11.53 -1.46
N GLY A 89 18.47 10.37 -0.80
CA GLY A 89 18.13 10.18 0.61
C GLY A 89 16.64 10.21 0.92
N LYS A 90 15.75 10.10 -0.09
CA LYS A 90 14.30 9.99 0.11
C LYS A 90 13.76 8.71 -0.53
N PRO A 91 12.66 8.14 -0.03
CA PRO A 91 11.94 7.07 -0.72
C PRO A 91 11.55 7.50 -2.14
N ASP A 92 12.03 6.79 -3.16
CA ASP A 92 11.74 7.07 -4.58
C ASP A 92 11.94 5.77 -5.37
N GLY A 93 10.86 5.20 -5.87
CA GLY A 93 10.82 3.92 -6.56
C GLY A 93 9.97 2.87 -5.84
N ALA A 94 10.20 1.60 -6.17
CA ALA A 94 9.39 0.49 -5.67
C ALA A 94 9.53 0.30 -4.16
N TYR A 95 8.44 -0.15 -3.54
CA TYR A 95 8.35 -0.49 -2.13
C TYR A 95 7.47 -1.72 -1.92
N THR A 96 7.90 -2.59 -1.02
CA THR A 96 7.14 -3.75 -0.57
C THR A 96 7.33 -3.94 0.93
N SER A 97 6.24 -4.24 1.63
CA SER A 97 6.26 -4.64 3.04
C SER A 97 5.61 -6.00 3.26
N TRP A 98 5.97 -6.66 4.35
CA TRP A 98 5.49 -7.98 4.73
C TRP A 98 4.99 -8.01 6.17
N TYR A 99 4.04 -8.90 6.41
CA TYR A 99 3.61 -9.29 7.75
C TYR A 99 4.63 -10.20 8.43
N GLU A 100 4.48 -10.40 9.74
CA GLU A 100 5.33 -11.32 10.51
C GLU A 100 5.27 -12.76 9.98
N ASN A 101 4.17 -13.16 9.32
CA ASN A 101 4.03 -14.48 8.68
C ASN A 101 4.81 -14.61 7.34
N GLY A 102 5.34 -13.51 6.80
CA GLY A 102 6.07 -13.46 5.54
C GLY A 102 5.19 -13.22 4.30
N GLU A 103 3.88 -13.07 4.46
CA GLU A 103 2.98 -12.65 3.39
C GLU A 103 3.09 -11.15 3.16
N LYS A 104 2.85 -10.68 1.93
CA LYS A 104 2.90 -9.26 1.62
C LYS A 104 1.83 -8.53 2.41
N SER A 105 2.17 -7.38 2.96
CA SER A 105 1.25 -6.46 3.61
C SER A 105 0.91 -5.27 2.73
N SER A 106 1.90 -4.75 1.99
CA SER A 106 1.64 -3.71 1.00
C SER A 106 2.69 -3.70 -0.10
N GLU A 107 2.32 -3.20 -1.27
CA GLU A 107 3.27 -2.87 -2.32
C GLU A 107 2.82 -1.65 -3.11
N GLY A 108 3.79 -0.90 -3.65
CA GLY A 108 3.54 0.31 -4.41
C GLY A 108 4.83 1.04 -4.76
N HIS A 109 4.69 2.31 -5.14
CA HIS A 109 5.82 3.17 -5.47
C HIS A 109 5.80 4.45 -4.64
N PHE A 110 7.00 4.93 -4.29
CA PHE A 110 7.20 6.26 -3.74
C PHE A 110 7.80 7.20 -4.78
N LYS A 111 7.49 8.49 -4.67
CA LYS A 111 8.13 9.58 -5.40
C LYS A 111 8.46 10.71 -4.44
N GLY A 112 9.74 11.06 -4.31
CA GLY A 112 10.17 12.16 -3.44
C GLY A 112 9.75 12.05 -1.97
N GLY A 113 9.51 10.83 -1.48
CA GLY A 113 9.04 10.52 -0.12
C GLY A 113 7.53 10.37 0.03
N GLU A 114 6.76 10.56 -1.04
CA GLU A 114 5.29 10.44 -1.04
C GLU A 114 4.85 9.23 -1.84
N ARG A 115 3.71 8.63 -1.51
CA ARG A 115 3.15 7.51 -2.29
C ARG A 115 2.74 8.02 -3.67
N GLU A 116 3.07 7.28 -4.71
CA GLU A 116 2.74 7.60 -6.10
C GLU A 116 2.14 6.37 -6.78
N GLY A 117 1.08 6.60 -7.57
CA GLY A 117 0.47 5.56 -8.40
C GLY A 117 -0.34 4.56 -7.59
N ASP A 118 -0.45 3.35 -8.13
CA ASP A 118 -1.28 2.30 -7.54
C ASP A 118 -0.57 1.60 -6.38
N TRP A 119 -1.26 1.59 -5.26
CA TRP A 119 -0.90 0.88 -4.04
C TRP A 119 -1.89 -0.23 -3.80
N VAL A 120 -1.36 -1.37 -3.37
CA VAL A 120 -2.16 -2.52 -2.95
C VAL A 120 -1.81 -2.82 -1.50
N PHE A 121 -2.84 -2.93 -0.67
CA PHE A 121 -2.77 -3.36 0.70
C PHE A 121 -3.42 -4.74 0.79
N TYR A 122 -2.79 -5.62 1.54
CA TYR A 122 -3.18 -7.02 1.69
C TYR A 122 -3.50 -7.28 3.16
N GLU A 123 -4.40 -8.20 3.43
CA GLU A 123 -4.63 -8.78 4.77
C GLU A 123 -3.54 -9.83 5.10
N GLU A 124 -3.48 -10.28 6.35
CA GLU A 124 -2.52 -11.30 6.78
C GLU A 124 -2.67 -12.64 6.04
N ASP A 125 -3.85 -12.94 5.47
CA ASP A 125 -4.11 -14.15 4.68
C ASP A 125 -3.76 -14.00 3.18
N GLY A 126 -3.16 -12.87 2.81
CA GLY A 126 -2.77 -12.53 1.44
C GLY A 126 -3.93 -12.07 0.55
N SER A 127 -5.16 -11.98 1.05
CA SER A 127 -6.26 -11.37 0.33
C SER A 127 -6.06 -9.84 0.21
N VAL A 128 -6.62 -9.23 -0.83
CA VAL A 128 -6.48 -7.78 -1.03
C VAL A 128 -7.46 -7.06 -0.12
N GLU A 129 -6.93 -6.28 0.82
CA GLU A 129 -7.69 -5.39 1.70
C GLU A 129 -8.17 -4.17 0.92
N GLU A 130 -7.24 -3.44 0.31
CA GLU A 130 -7.51 -2.16 -0.34
C GLU A 130 -6.63 -1.97 -1.58
N ARG A 131 -7.18 -1.31 -2.60
CA ARG A 131 -6.40 -0.71 -3.68
C ARG A 131 -6.65 0.78 -3.70
N ARG A 132 -5.58 1.57 -3.80
CA ARG A 132 -5.67 3.01 -3.81
C ARG A 132 -4.67 3.60 -4.78
N SER A 133 -5.08 4.64 -5.50
CA SER A 133 -4.21 5.41 -6.37
C SER A 133 -3.89 6.75 -5.71
N TYR A 134 -2.61 7.15 -5.75
CA TYR A 134 -2.09 8.39 -5.17
C TYR A 134 -1.55 9.33 -6.25
#